data_AF-A0A382JY78-F1
#
_entry.id   AF-A0A382JY78-F1
#
_cell.length_a   1.000
_cell.length_b   1.000
_cell.length_c   1.000
_cell.angle_alpha   90.00
_cell.angle_beta   90.00
_cell.angle_gamma   90.00
#
_symmetry.space_group_name_H-M   'P 1'
#
loop_
_entity.id
_entity.type
_entity.pdbx_description
1 polymer ?
#
loop_
_entity_poly.entity_id
_entity_poly.type
_entity_poly.pdbx_seq_one_letter_code
_entity_poly.pdbx_strand_id
1 'polypeptide(L)' 'MSGDELYLGTEPMRNGLELDPKAVENYFNHLFPFLEENLNITQFRGGQSNPTYRVISGKHAWVIRRKPPGLLLPSAHAI' A
#
# COMPACT_ATOMS: atom_id res chain seq x y z
N MET A 1 19.94 -16.09 8.92
CA MET A 1 19.01 -15.11 8.32
C MET A 1 17.81 -15.05 9.26
N SER A 2 17.60 -13.93 9.94
CA SER A 2 16.47 -13.79 10.86
C SER A 2 15.17 -13.65 10.07
N GLY A 3 14.05 -14.09 10.63
CA GLY A 3 12.74 -14.06 9.96
C GLY A 3 12.27 -12.66 9.55
N ASP A 4 12.84 -11.60 10.13
CA ASP A 4 12.47 -10.22 9.88
C ASP A 4 12.91 -9.71 8.49
N GLU A 5 14.07 -10.18 7.98
CA GLU A 5 14.57 -9.77 6.66
C GLU A 5 13.62 -10.18 5.51
N LEU A 6 12.83 -11.24 5.72
CA LEU A 6 11.84 -11.72 4.74
C LEU A 6 10.72 -10.70 4.51
N TYR A 7 10.42 -9.86 5.52
CA TYR A 7 9.34 -8.87 5.48
C TYR A 7 9.82 -7.45 5.18
N LEU A 8 11.14 -7.25 5.05
CA LEU A 8 11.72 -5.96 4.70
C LEU A 8 11.60 -5.68 3.21
N GLY A 9 11.33 -4.42 2.90
CA GLY A 9 11.27 -3.90 1.53
C GLY A 9 9.89 -4.00 0.89
N THR A 10 9.88 -3.76 -0.42
CA THR A 10 8.67 -3.74 -1.24
C THR A 10 8.79 -4.67 -2.44
N GLU A 11 7.65 -5.16 -2.89
CA GLU A 11 7.46 -6.03 -4.05
C GLU A 11 6.42 -5.43 -4.99
N PRO A 12 6.29 -5.91 -6.24
CA PRO A 12 5.13 -5.61 -7.06
C PRO A 12 3.83 -5.94 -6.33
N MET A 13 2.75 -5.21 -6.64
CA MET A 13 1.45 -5.46 -6.01
C MET A 13 1.01 -6.91 -6.24
N ARG A 14 0.60 -7.59 -5.16
CA ARG A 14 0.09 -8.96 -5.19
C ARG A 14 -1.26 -8.99 -5.91
N ASN A 15 -1.52 -10.10 -6.63
CA ASN A 15 -2.75 -10.29 -7.39
C ASN A 15 -4.00 -10.22 -6.49
N GLY A 16 -5.03 -9.49 -6.93
CA GLY A 16 -6.26 -9.23 -6.18
C GLY A 16 -6.08 -8.19 -5.08
N LEU A 17 -4.85 -7.71 -4.87
CA LEU A 17 -4.51 -6.66 -3.92
C LEU A 17 -4.00 -5.38 -4.58
N GLU A 18 -4.24 -5.18 -5.86
CA GLU A 18 -3.79 -4.00 -6.57
C GLU A 18 -4.53 -2.74 -6.09
N LEU A 19 -3.83 -1.61 -6.18
CA LEU A 19 -4.42 -0.28 -6.18
C LEU A 19 -4.51 0.18 -7.63
N ASP A 20 -5.61 0.85 -7.99
CA ASP A 20 -5.68 1.61 -9.24
C ASP A 20 -4.77 2.84 -9.13
N PRO A 21 -3.67 2.91 -9.89
CA PRO A 21 -2.74 4.03 -9.79
C PRO A 21 -3.42 5.37 -10.11
N LYS A 22 -4.41 5.38 -11.03
CA LYS A 22 -5.09 6.61 -11.44
C LYS A 22 -6.02 7.12 -10.36
N ALA A 23 -6.70 6.22 -9.65
CA ALA A 23 -7.50 6.58 -8.48
C ALA A 23 -6.62 7.17 -7.36
N VAL A 24 -5.43 6.61 -7.13
CA VAL A 24 -4.48 7.14 -6.14
C VAL A 24 -3.97 8.51 -6.56
N GLU A 25 -3.55 8.68 -7.82
CA GLU A 25 -3.14 9.98 -8.38
C GLU A 25 -4.22 11.03 -8.18
N ASN A 26 -5.46 10.72 -8.60
CA ASN A 26 -6.58 11.65 -8.46
C ASN A 26 -6.80 12.02 -7.00
N TYR A 27 -6.82 11.06 -6.08
CA TYR A 27 -6.98 11.34 -4.66
C TYR A 27 -5.84 12.22 -4.11
N PHE A 28 -4.60 11.93 -4.48
CA PHE A 28 -3.43 12.68 -4.00
C PHE A 28 -3.38 14.09 -4.56
N ASN A 29 -3.76 14.30 -5.82
CA ASN A 29 -3.81 15.62 -6.46
C ASN A 29 -4.75 16.60 -5.72
N HIS A 30 -5.82 16.10 -5.09
CA HIS A 30 -6.71 16.94 -4.28
C HIS A 30 -6.08 17.34 -2.93
N LEU A 31 -5.12 16.56 -2.42
CA LEU A 31 -4.52 16.76 -1.11
C LEU A 31 -3.16 17.48 -1.19
N PHE A 32 -2.40 17.24 -2.26
CA PHE A 32 -1.02 17.68 -2.40
C PHE A 32 -0.86 18.43 -3.73
N PRO A 33 -0.83 19.77 -3.72
CA PRO A 33 -0.69 20.57 -4.95
C PRO A 33 0.68 20.45 -5.63
N PHE A 34 1.63 19.73 -5.02
CA PHE A 34 3.00 19.51 -5.50
C PHE A 34 3.24 18.07 -5.98
N LEU A 35 2.18 17.27 -6.16
CA LEU A 35 2.33 15.90 -6.62
C LEU A 35 2.87 15.86 -8.05
N GLU A 36 3.91 15.07 -8.28
CA GLU A 36 4.42 14.78 -9.61
C GLU A 36 3.62 13.64 -10.25
N GLU A 37 3.51 13.65 -11.58
CA GLU A 37 2.85 12.61 -12.36
C GLU A 37 3.59 11.26 -12.30
N ASN A 38 2.90 10.16 -12.63
CA ASN A 38 3.44 8.79 -12.68
C ASN A 38 3.89 8.26 -11.32
N LEU A 39 2.93 8.05 -10.42
CA LEU A 39 3.23 7.47 -9.10
C LEU A 39 3.86 6.09 -9.22
N ASN A 40 4.98 5.87 -8.53
CA ASN A 40 5.52 4.53 -8.33
C ASN A 40 4.86 3.91 -7.10
N ILE A 41 4.09 2.84 -7.32
CA ILE A 41 3.35 2.14 -6.26
C ILE A 41 3.87 0.71 -6.14
N THR A 42 4.36 0.35 -4.95
CA THR A 42 4.79 -1.01 -4.62
C THR A 42 4.14 -1.46 -3.32
N GLN A 43 4.02 -2.77 -3.11
CA GLN A 43 3.45 -3.33 -1.90
C GLN A 43 4.55 -3.71 -0.92
N PHE A 44 4.36 -3.49 0.37
CA PHE A 44 5.29 -4.03 1.37
C PHE A 44 5.15 -5.55 1.47
N ARG A 45 6.27 -6.25 1.65
CA ARG A 45 6.27 -7.72 1.85
C ARG A 45 5.51 -8.14 3.11
N GLY A 46 5.52 -7.29 4.14
CA GLY A 46 4.69 -7.42 5.35
C GLY A 46 3.22 -7.01 5.15
N GLY A 47 2.50 -6.81 6.25
CA GLY A 47 1.14 -6.23 6.21
C GLY A 47 0.07 -7.14 5.60
N GLN A 48 0.13 -8.46 5.83
CA GLN A 48 -0.88 -9.39 5.29
C GLN A 48 -2.30 -9.09 5.82
N SER A 49 -2.45 -8.75 7.10
CA SER A 49 -3.77 -8.41 7.68
C SER A 49 -4.29 -7.04 7.24
N ASN A 50 -3.42 -6.14 6.78
CA ASN A 50 -3.80 -4.83 6.25
C ASN A 50 -2.83 -4.49 5.11
N PRO A 51 -3.21 -4.75 3.86
CA PRO A 51 -2.37 -4.48 2.71
C PRO A 51 -1.81 -3.06 2.78
N THR A 52 -0.49 -2.95 2.72
CA THR A 52 0.25 -1.72 2.91
C THR A 52 1.14 -1.48 1.69
N TYR A 53 1.14 -0.25 1.18
CA TYR A 53 1.78 0.13 -0.07
C TYR A 53 2.67 1.33 0.15
N ARG A 54 3.79 1.35 -0.55
CA ARG A 54 4.64 2.52 -0.69
C ARG A 54 4.26 3.24 -1.98
N VAL A 55 4.06 4.54 -1.88
CA VAL A 55 3.80 5.44 -3.01
C VAL A 55 4.93 6.45 -3.08
N ILE A 56 5.57 6.58 -4.23
CA ILE A 56 6.64 7.57 -4.46
C ILE A 56 6.21 8.49 -5.61
N SER A 57 6.39 9.80 -5.40
CA SER A 57 6.24 10.85 -6.40
C SER A 57 7.43 11.79 -6.29
N GLY A 58 8.37 11.70 -7.24
CA GLY A 58 9.63 12.42 -7.20
C GLY A 58 10.40 12.23 -5.89
N LYS A 59 10.53 13.32 -5.11
CA LYS A 59 11.23 13.34 -3.81
C LYS A 59 10.37 12.95 -2.62
N HIS A 60 9.06 12.76 -2.82
CA HIS A 60 8.11 12.49 -1.76
C HIS A 60 7.72 11.02 -1.72
N ALA A 61 7.49 10.51 -0.51
CA ALA A 61 7.04 9.15 -0.30
C ALA A 61 5.92 9.10 0.75
N TRP A 62 4.93 8.26 0.48
CA TRP A 62 3.80 8.00 1.37
C TRP A 62 3.61 6.51 1.58
N VAL A 63 2.87 6.19 2.63
CA VAL A 63 2.39 4.83 2.93
C VAL A 63 0.87 4.83 2.88
N ILE A 64 0.30 3.98 2.05
CA ILE A 64 -1.13 3.70 2.03
C ILE A 64 -1.37 2.40 2.78
N ARG A 65 -2.31 2.38 3.72
CA ARG A 65 -2.75 1.18 4.42
C ARG A 65 -4.26 1.03 4.23
N ARG A 66 -4.70 -0.14 3.79
CA ARG A 66 -6.13 -0.45 3.62
C ARG A 66 -6.54 -1.68 4.40
N LYS A 67 -7.85 -1.80 4.64
CA LYS A 67 -8.45 -3.04 5.13
C LYS A 67 -8.39 -4.10 4.02
N PRO A 68 -8.19 -5.38 4.37
CA PRO A 68 -8.17 -6.46 3.38
C PRO A 68 -9.55 -6.56 2.69
N PRO A 69 -9.59 -6.84 1.38
CA PRO A 69 -10.84 -7.07 0.67
C PRO A 69 -11.47 -8.39 1.14
N GLY A 70 -12.78 -8.36 1.43
CA GLY A 70 -13.53 -9.52 1.92
C GLY A 70 -14.60 -9.11 2.94
N LEU A 71 -15.51 -10.05 3.26
CA LEU A 71 -16.47 -9.84 4.34
C LEU A 71 -15.69 -9.75 5.65
N LEU A 72 -15.74 -8.60 6.31
CA LEU A 72 -15.26 -8.46 7.69
C LEU A 72 -16.19 -9.32 8.55
N LEU A 73 -15.83 -10.59 8.75
CA LEU A 73 -16.53 -11.42 9.72
C LEU A 73 -16.39 -10.71 11.08
N PRO A 74 -17.48 -10.52 11.85
CA PRO A 74 -17.47 -9.79 13.13
C PRO A 74 -16.63 -10.45 14.25
N SER A 75 -15.69 -11.33 13.92
CA SER A 75 -14.85 -12.06 14.88
C SER A 75 -13.43 -12.28 14.33
N ALA A 76 -12.73 -11.19 14.01
CA ALA A 76 -11.28 -11.24 13.79
C ALA A 76 -10.55 -10.35 14.81
N HIS A 77 -10.60 -10.76 16.08
CA HIS A 77 -9.61 -10.47 17.10
C HIS A 77 -9.46 -11.77 17.92
N ALA A 78 -8.39 -12.53 17.68
CA ALA A 78 -7.80 -13.30 18.76
C ALA A 78 -6.83 -12.33 19.46
N ILE A 79 -7.14 -12.02 20.71
CA ILE A 79 -6.34 -11.19 21.62
C ILE A 79 -5.02 -11.91 21.91
#